data_AF-A0A1F6IVV2-F1
#
_entry.id   AF-A0A1F6IVV2-F1
#
_cell.length_a   1.000
_cell.length_b   1.000
_cell.length_c   1.000
_cell.angle_alpha   90.00
_cell.angle_beta   90.00
_cell.angle_gamma   90.00
#
_symmetry.space_group_name_H-M   'P 1'
#
loop_
_entity.id
_entity.type
_entity.pdbx_description
1 polymer ?
#
loop_
_entity_poly.entity_id
_entity_poly.type
_entity_poly.pdbx_seq_one_letter_code
_entity_poly.pdbx_strand_id
1 'polypeptide(L)'
;MSKFAVPAALIAIIIAVGVVAYTLGIAQSEKEPVTTSAPTPTAIFVSSSPTGAPTTTPQPTMSKSQVTENIIASVTSKNYAALEGYMASQVSVILYATECCGLVTAQKATEQMSYLNGGTPPWDFSLNSQIAQKLINADPANFANKIIGIASNGMAVSFNLNSENKIDKIFISADYKLIAP
;
A
#
# COMPACT_ATOMS: atom_id res chain seq x y z
N MET A 1 31.68 -36.08 -11.99
CA MET A 1 31.60 -36.19 -10.51
C MET A 1 32.03 -34.82 -10.00
N SER A 2 31.23 -33.99 -9.33
CA SER A 2 30.41 -34.29 -8.16
C SER A 2 29.24 -33.31 -8.02
N LYS A 3 28.17 -33.83 -7.42
CA LYS A 3 26.86 -33.22 -7.17
C LYS A 3 26.96 -32.28 -5.96
N PHE A 4 26.44 -31.06 -6.06
CA PHE A 4 26.14 -30.25 -4.86
C PHE A 4 24.64 -30.33 -4.57
N ALA A 5 24.30 -31.26 -3.70
CA ALA A 5 23.02 -31.33 -3.02
C ALA A 5 22.99 -30.19 -1.99
N VAL A 6 22.13 -29.19 -2.22
CA VAL A 6 21.80 -28.19 -1.21
C VAL A 6 20.85 -28.85 -0.20
N PRO A 7 21.16 -28.83 1.11
CA PRO A 7 20.43 -29.61 2.09
C PRO A 7 19.01 -29.05 2.30
N ALA A 8 18.01 -29.91 2.10
CA ALA A 8 16.58 -29.66 2.26
C ALA A 8 16.13 -29.33 3.72
N ALA A 9 17.06 -29.00 4.61
CA ALA A 9 16.80 -28.81 6.04
C ALA A 9 16.33 -27.40 6.42
N LEU A 10 16.52 -26.38 5.56
CA LEU A 10 16.10 -25.00 5.85
C LEU A 10 14.62 -24.70 5.51
N ILE A 11 13.98 -25.55 4.69
CA ILE A 11 12.57 -25.35 4.28
C ILE A 11 11.58 -25.83 5.36
N ALA A 12 12.00 -26.70 6.27
CA ALA A 12 11.12 -27.25 7.30
C ALA A 12 10.79 -26.28 8.46
N ILE A 13 11.62 -25.26 8.71
CA ILE A 13 11.44 -24.35 9.86
C ILE A 13 10.36 -23.29 9.61
N ILE A 14 10.13 -22.88 8.35
CA ILE A 14 9.11 -21.87 8.01
C ILE A 14 7.69 -22.43 8.14
N ILE A 15 7.50 -23.74 7.94
CA ILE A 15 6.19 -24.39 8.02
C ILE A 15 5.75 -24.61 9.49
N ALA A 16 6.69 -24.73 10.44
CA ALA A 16 6.38 -24.98 11.84
C ALA A 16 5.79 -23.76 12.60
N VAL A 17 6.06 -22.53 12.15
CA VAL A 17 5.54 -21.31 12.83
C VAL A 17 4.11 -20.98 12.39
N GLY A 18 3.71 -21.37 11.17
CA GLY A 18 2.35 -21.13 10.65
C GLY A 18 1.27 -22.03 11.26
N VAL A 19 1.62 -23.19 11.80
CA VAL A 19 0.62 -24.17 12.32
C VAL A 19 0.19 -23.86 13.76
N VAL A 20 1.03 -23.20 14.58
CA VAL A 20 0.69 -22.90 15.98
C VAL A 20 -0.40 -21.82 16.10
N ALA A 21 -0.52 -20.92 15.14
CA ALA A 21 -1.55 -19.88 15.16
C ALA A 21 -2.95 -20.38 14.75
N TYR A 22 -3.06 -21.55 14.10
CA TYR A 22 -4.35 -22.09 13.65
C TYR A 22 -5.00 -23.05 14.67
N THR A 23 -4.25 -23.55 15.67
CA THR A 23 -4.77 -24.54 16.63
C THR A 23 -5.24 -23.95 17.96
N LEU A 24 -5.01 -22.65 18.23
CA LEU A 24 -5.50 -21.98 19.44
C LEU A 24 -6.81 -21.20 19.23
N GLY A 25 -7.41 -21.26 18.04
CA GLY A 25 -8.65 -20.54 17.69
C GLY A 25 -9.92 -21.37 17.61
N ILE A 26 -9.87 -22.71 17.72
CA ILE A 26 -11.05 -23.58 17.55
C ILE A 26 -11.19 -24.51 18.76
N ALA A 27 -11.62 -23.94 19.89
CA ALA A 27 -12.03 -24.73 21.06
C ALA A 27 -13.07 -23.99 21.89
N GLN A 28 -14.31 -23.91 21.40
CA GLN A 28 -15.51 -24.08 22.24
C GLN A 28 -16.63 -24.73 21.42
N SER A 29 -17.29 -25.67 22.10
CA SER A 29 -17.87 -26.89 21.58
C SER A 29 -19.29 -26.77 21.06
N GLU A 30 -19.56 -27.67 20.11
CA GLU A 30 -20.84 -28.26 19.74
C GLU A 30 -21.63 -28.78 20.96
N LYS A 31 -22.94 -28.51 20.99
CA LYS A 31 -24.00 -29.38 21.55
C LYS A 31 -25.40 -28.82 21.20
N GLU A 32 -26.07 -29.43 20.24
CA GLU A 32 -27.54 -29.57 20.26
C GLU A 32 -27.85 -30.89 21.01
N PRO A 33 -29.02 -31.10 21.69
CA PRO A 33 -30.36 -30.86 21.12
C PRO A 33 -31.54 -30.52 22.11
N VAL A 34 -32.74 -30.44 21.52
CA VAL A 34 -34.13 -30.67 21.99
C VAL A 34 -35.02 -29.49 22.47
N THR A 35 -36.20 -29.45 21.83
CA THR A 35 -37.43 -28.63 21.93
C THR A 35 -38.04 -28.50 23.34
N THR A 36 -38.57 -27.31 23.71
CA THR A 36 -39.83 -27.06 24.49
C THR A 36 -40.14 -25.54 24.56
N SER A 37 -41.42 -25.19 24.57
CA SER A 37 -42.06 -23.88 24.33
C SER A 37 -42.05 -22.85 25.50
N ALA A 38 -42.11 -21.55 25.11
CA ALA A 38 -42.68 -20.36 25.80
C ALA A 38 -41.96 -19.74 27.03
N PRO A 39 -42.18 -18.45 27.40
CA PRO A 39 -42.84 -17.32 26.70
C PRO A 39 -41.90 -16.09 26.48
N THR A 40 -42.37 -15.13 25.67
CA THR A 40 -41.77 -13.83 25.36
C THR A 40 -41.49 -12.97 26.60
N PRO A 41 -40.25 -12.47 26.83
CA PRO A 41 -39.99 -11.42 27.82
C PRO A 41 -40.20 -10.02 27.21
N THR A 42 -40.97 -9.22 27.93
CA THR A 42 -41.23 -7.79 27.76
C THR A 42 -39.96 -6.98 27.45
N ALA A 43 -40.00 -6.16 26.39
CA ALA A 43 -38.93 -5.21 26.07
C ALA A 43 -38.77 -4.16 27.18
N ILE A 44 -37.60 -4.13 27.81
CA ILE A 44 -37.17 -3.04 28.70
C ILE A 44 -36.36 -2.06 27.85
N PHE A 45 -36.88 -0.86 27.62
CA PHE A 45 -36.12 0.22 27.01
C PHE A 45 -35.09 0.74 28.02
N VAL A 46 -33.82 0.39 27.82
CA VAL A 46 -32.70 1.00 28.55
C VAL A 46 -32.36 2.31 27.82
N SER A 47 -32.59 3.44 28.49
CA SER A 47 -32.17 4.76 28.03
C SER A 47 -30.66 4.89 28.18
N SER A 48 -29.92 4.73 27.08
CA SER A 48 -28.47 4.93 27.02
C SER A 48 -28.16 6.43 27.00
N SER A 49 -27.58 6.93 28.08
CA SER A 49 -26.93 8.25 28.14
C SER A 49 -25.86 8.38 27.03
N PRO A 50 -25.70 9.54 26.37
CA PRO A 50 -24.68 9.70 25.33
C PRO A 50 -23.28 9.67 25.95
N THR A 51 -22.57 8.57 25.73
CA THR A 51 -21.13 8.42 25.95
C THR A 51 -20.40 9.53 25.20
N GLY A 52 -19.58 10.31 25.92
CA GLY A 52 -18.82 11.43 25.38
C GLY A 52 -18.02 11.06 24.14
N ALA A 53 -18.04 11.95 23.14
CA ALA A 53 -17.27 11.83 21.93
C ALA A 53 -15.76 11.71 22.25
N PRO A 54 -15.01 10.80 21.59
CA PRO A 54 -13.57 10.74 21.75
C PRO A 54 -12.94 12.05 21.28
N THR A 55 -12.24 12.72 22.18
CA THR A 55 -11.39 13.86 21.84
C THR A 55 -10.26 13.36 20.94
N THR A 56 -10.34 13.65 19.64
CA THR A 56 -9.28 13.34 18.69
C THR A 56 -8.10 14.28 18.94
N THR A 57 -7.16 13.87 19.78
CA THR A 57 -5.85 14.50 19.85
C THR A 57 -5.22 14.43 18.47
N PRO A 58 -4.85 15.56 17.83
CA PRO A 58 -4.24 15.53 16.50
C PRO A 58 -2.92 14.78 16.58
N GLN A 59 -2.86 13.62 15.92
CA GLN A 59 -1.62 12.88 15.74
C GLN A 59 -0.66 13.75 14.90
N PRO A 60 0.62 13.89 15.28
CA PRO A 60 1.56 14.67 14.49
C PRO A 60 1.64 14.13 13.06
N THR A 61 1.27 14.98 12.11
CA THR A 61 1.41 14.71 10.67
C THR A 61 2.90 14.63 10.34
N MET A 62 3.34 13.54 9.71
CA MET A 62 4.74 13.41 9.27
C MET A 62 5.11 14.55 8.32
N SER A 63 6.38 14.99 8.38
CA SER A 63 6.87 16.01 7.46
C SER A 63 6.97 15.47 6.02
N LYS A 64 6.91 16.39 5.04
CA LYS A 64 7.10 16.07 3.63
C LYS A 64 8.40 15.30 3.34
N SER A 65 9.50 15.65 4.03
CA SER A 65 10.79 14.97 3.86
C SER A 65 10.71 13.51 4.30
N GLN A 66 10.16 13.26 5.49
CA GLN A 66 10.03 11.90 6.02
C GLN A 66 9.14 11.04 5.12
N VAL A 67 8.03 11.57 4.62
CA VAL A 67 7.17 10.85 3.67
C VAL A 67 7.91 10.55 2.37
N THR A 68 8.69 11.52 1.86
CA THR A 68 9.50 11.34 0.65
C THR A 68 10.54 10.23 0.82
N GLU A 69 11.27 10.23 1.93
CA GLU A 69 12.26 9.19 2.25
C GLU A 69 11.62 7.80 2.36
N ASN A 70 10.45 7.70 2.99
CA ASN A 70 9.69 6.46 3.07
C ASN A 70 9.18 5.97 1.71
N ILE A 71 8.77 6.89 0.83
CA ILE A 71 8.38 6.55 -0.55
C ILE A 71 9.58 5.97 -1.30
N ILE A 72 10.73 6.65 -1.26
CA ILE A 72 11.95 6.20 -1.92
C ILE A 72 12.34 4.81 -1.40
N ALA A 73 12.39 4.63 -0.08
CA ALA A 73 12.72 3.35 0.54
C ALA A 73 11.76 2.23 0.12
N SER A 74 10.45 2.50 0.07
CA SER A 74 9.43 1.52 -0.32
C SER A 74 9.56 1.12 -1.78
N VAL A 75 9.82 2.07 -2.68
CA VAL A 75 10.01 1.78 -4.11
C VAL A 75 11.31 1.01 -4.35
N THR A 76 12.43 1.44 -3.73
CA THR A 76 13.73 0.78 -3.89
C THR A 76 13.74 -0.64 -3.31
N SER A 77 13.07 -0.87 -2.18
CA SER A 77 13.01 -2.19 -1.53
C SER A 77 11.87 -3.08 -2.04
N LYS A 78 10.99 -2.56 -2.91
CA LYS A 78 9.74 -3.20 -3.33
C LYS A 78 8.79 -3.53 -2.16
N ASN A 79 8.95 -2.87 -1.01
CA ASN A 79 8.08 -3.02 0.15
C ASN A 79 6.91 -2.04 0.07
N TYR A 80 5.97 -2.28 -0.84
CA TYR A 80 4.87 -1.34 -1.07
C TYR A 80 3.81 -1.34 0.05
N ALA A 81 3.72 -2.41 0.84
CA ALA A 81 2.80 -2.47 1.99
C ALA A 81 3.06 -1.32 2.99
N ALA A 82 4.32 -0.87 3.10
CA ALA A 82 4.68 0.27 3.94
C ALA A 82 4.06 1.60 3.47
N LEU A 83 3.65 1.71 2.19
CA LEU A 83 3.10 2.95 1.63
C LEU A 83 1.68 3.27 2.13
N GLU A 84 0.91 2.26 2.53
CA GLU A 84 -0.50 2.43 2.88
C GLU A 84 -0.69 3.44 4.02
N GLY A 85 0.19 3.41 5.04
CA GLY A 85 0.16 4.36 6.15
C GLY A 85 0.44 5.82 5.75
N TYR A 86 1.00 6.05 4.56
CA TYR A 86 1.33 7.38 4.02
C TYR A 86 0.31 7.87 2.98
N MET A 87 -0.69 7.06 2.63
CA MET A 87 -1.73 7.42 1.66
C MET A 87 -2.89 8.17 2.30
N ALA A 88 -3.56 8.99 1.50
CA ALA A 88 -4.89 9.50 1.83
C ALA A 88 -5.92 8.35 1.75
N SER A 89 -7.13 8.57 2.29
CA SER A 89 -8.21 7.56 2.26
C SER A 89 -8.59 7.17 0.82
N GLN A 90 -8.50 8.13 -0.10
CA GLN A 90 -8.64 7.93 -1.53
C GLN A 90 -7.39 8.44 -2.26
N VAL A 91 -6.93 7.64 -3.23
CA VAL A 91 -5.74 7.91 -4.02
C VAL A 91 -6.10 7.77 -5.50
N SER A 92 -5.76 8.78 -6.29
CA SER A 92 -5.85 8.70 -7.75
C SER A 92 -4.67 7.89 -8.29
N VAL A 93 -4.92 6.71 -8.84
CA VAL A 93 -3.88 5.88 -9.47
C VAL A 93 -4.09 5.90 -10.98
N ILE A 94 -3.03 6.23 -11.70
CA ILE A 94 -2.99 6.28 -13.15
C ILE A 94 -1.88 5.35 -13.62
N LEU A 95 -2.25 4.34 -14.40
CA LEU A 95 -1.30 3.55 -15.17
C LEU A 95 -1.35 4.07 -16.60
N TYR A 96 -0.28 4.72 -17.03
CA TYR A 96 -0.21 5.41 -18.31
C TYR A 96 -0.51 4.47 -19.48
N ALA A 97 -1.26 4.99 -20.47
CA ALA A 97 -1.78 4.25 -21.62
C ALA A 97 -2.73 3.09 -21.27
N THR A 98 -3.40 3.15 -20.11
CA THR A 98 -4.47 2.22 -19.72
C THR A 98 -5.67 2.98 -19.16
N GLU A 99 -6.82 2.30 -19.09
CA GLU A 99 -8.01 2.80 -18.40
C GLU A 99 -7.91 2.68 -16.86
N CYS A 100 -6.81 2.12 -16.34
CA CYS A 100 -6.63 1.93 -14.90
C CYS A 100 -6.06 3.20 -14.24
N CYS A 101 -6.44 3.54 -13.01
CA CYS A 101 -7.42 2.89 -12.13
C CYS A 101 -8.43 3.88 -11.56
N GLY A 102 -8.22 5.18 -11.81
CA GLY A 102 -9.04 6.25 -11.27
C GLY A 102 -8.81 6.44 -9.77
N LEU A 103 -9.87 6.84 -9.07
CA LEU A 103 -9.85 7.08 -7.63
C LEU A 103 -10.14 5.79 -6.87
N VAL A 104 -9.18 5.32 -6.06
CA VAL A 104 -9.26 4.04 -5.34
C VAL A 104 -8.91 4.21 -3.86
N THR A 105 -9.17 3.19 -3.03
CA THR A 105 -8.75 3.19 -1.61
C THR A 105 -7.24 3.09 -1.47
N ALA A 106 -6.68 3.48 -0.32
CA ALA A 106 -5.26 3.30 0.00
C ALA A 106 -4.80 1.85 -0.19
N GLN A 107 -5.54 0.88 0.35
CA GLN A 107 -5.25 -0.55 0.17
C GLN A 107 -5.19 -0.94 -1.31
N LYS A 108 -6.17 -0.50 -2.12
CA LYS A 108 -6.19 -0.81 -3.55
C LYS A 108 -5.05 -0.13 -4.31
N ALA A 109 -4.69 1.09 -3.93
CA ALA A 109 -3.52 1.79 -4.49
C ALA A 109 -2.23 1.03 -4.18
N THR A 110 -2.06 0.52 -2.96
CA THR A 110 -0.93 -0.35 -2.58
C THR A 110 -0.84 -1.59 -3.46
N GLU A 111 -1.96 -2.26 -3.77
CA GLU A 111 -1.97 -3.39 -4.71
C GLU A 111 -1.47 -3.00 -6.10
N GLN A 112 -1.82 -1.79 -6.59
CA GLN A 112 -1.35 -1.29 -7.89
C GLN A 112 0.15 -0.98 -7.90
N MET A 113 0.80 -0.85 -6.75
CA MET A 113 2.25 -0.63 -6.72
C MET A 113 3.03 -1.85 -7.20
N SER A 114 2.39 -3.03 -7.28
CA SER A 114 2.97 -4.22 -7.90
C SER A 114 3.39 -4.00 -9.37
N TYR A 115 2.82 -3.03 -10.08
CA TYR A 115 3.28 -2.65 -11.43
C TYR A 115 4.74 -2.15 -11.44
N LEU A 116 5.21 -1.56 -10.33
CA LEU A 116 6.61 -1.13 -10.19
C LEU A 116 7.59 -2.30 -10.07
N ASN A 117 7.12 -3.55 -9.91
CA ASN A 117 7.99 -4.73 -9.91
C ASN A 117 8.72 -4.94 -11.24
N GLY A 118 8.17 -4.43 -12.34
CA GLY A 118 8.83 -4.39 -13.66
C GLY A 118 9.98 -3.39 -13.75
N GLY A 119 10.13 -2.48 -12.78
CA GLY A 119 11.24 -1.55 -12.71
C GLY A 119 12.54 -2.24 -12.32
N THR A 120 13.60 -2.00 -13.10
CA THR A 120 14.93 -2.55 -12.85
C THR A 120 15.76 -1.55 -12.05
N PRO A 121 16.44 -1.95 -10.96
CA PRO A 121 17.38 -1.08 -10.26
C PRO A 121 18.56 -0.63 -11.14
N PRO A 122 19.26 0.46 -10.80
CA PRO A 122 18.90 1.42 -9.75
C PRO A 122 17.67 2.27 -10.12
N TRP A 123 17.05 2.84 -9.10
CA TRP A 123 16.04 3.89 -9.26
C TRP A 123 16.69 5.26 -9.01
N ASP A 124 16.48 6.21 -9.92
CA ASP A 124 16.88 7.61 -9.78
C ASP A 124 15.70 8.46 -9.31
N PHE A 125 15.88 9.16 -8.20
CA PHE A 125 14.90 10.08 -7.62
C PHE A 125 15.36 11.56 -7.67
N SER A 126 16.43 11.85 -8.41
CA SER A 126 16.93 13.20 -8.59
C SER A 126 16.01 14.00 -9.51
N LEU A 127 15.44 15.08 -8.99
CA LEU A 127 14.68 16.04 -9.81
C LEU A 127 15.55 16.75 -10.86
N ASN A 128 16.87 16.74 -10.69
CA ASN A 128 17.80 17.37 -11.63
C ASN A 128 18.24 16.42 -12.75
N SER A 129 17.79 15.17 -12.76
CA SER A 129 18.13 14.24 -13.84
C SER A 129 17.51 14.70 -15.16
N GLN A 130 18.21 14.44 -16.26
CA GLN A 130 17.74 14.84 -17.59
C GLN A 130 16.37 14.21 -17.91
N ILE A 131 16.13 12.97 -17.46
CA ILE A 131 14.85 12.27 -17.68
C ILE A 131 13.74 12.90 -16.83
N ALA A 132 14.00 13.22 -15.56
CA ALA A 132 13.01 13.91 -14.72
C ALA A 132 12.60 15.26 -15.33
N GLN A 133 13.56 16.05 -15.81
CA GLN A 133 13.29 17.33 -16.47
C GLN A 133 12.51 17.18 -17.78
N LYS A 134 12.82 16.15 -18.59
CA LYS A 134 12.02 15.82 -19.77
C LYS A 134 10.56 15.50 -19.42
N LEU A 135 10.34 14.67 -18.41
CA LEU A 135 9.00 14.30 -17.95
C LEU A 135 8.21 15.50 -17.41
N ILE A 136 8.87 16.38 -16.62
CA ILE A 136 8.27 17.63 -16.11
C ILE A 136 7.82 18.54 -17.26
N ASN A 137 8.63 18.66 -18.31
CA ASN A 137 8.31 19.50 -19.47
C ASN A 137 7.20 18.90 -20.35
N ALA A 138 7.17 17.57 -20.52
CA ALA A 138 6.19 16.90 -21.36
C ALA A 138 4.81 16.79 -20.69
N ASP A 139 4.77 16.55 -19.38
CA ASP A 139 3.53 16.35 -18.63
C ASP A 139 3.63 16.96 -17.21
N PRO A 140 3.58 18.29 -17.09
CA PRO A 140 3.73 18.97 -15.81
C PRO A 140 2.63 18.60 -14.80
N ALA A 141 1.43 18.24 -15.27
CA ALA A 141 0.33 17.84 -14.39
C ALA A 141 0.64 16.57 -13.58
N ASN A 142 1.43 15.65 -14.17
CA ASN A 142 1.82 14.41 -13.54
C ASN A 142 3.23 14.44 -12.93
N PHE A 143 4.12 15.37 -13.29
CA PHE A 143 5.50 15.35 -12.81
C PHE A 143 5.98 16.61 -12.07
N ALA A 144 5.45 17.80 -12.37
CA ALA A 144 5.93 19.03 -11.72
C ALA A 144 5.65 19.05 -10.21
N ASN A 145 6.65 19.42 -9.42
CA ASN A 145 6.60 19.48 -7.94
C ASN A 145 6.24 18.15 -7.25
N LYS A 146 6.39 17.02 -7.95
CA LYS A 146 6.11 15.67 -7.45
C LYS A 146 7.40 14.95 -7.08
N ILE A 147 7.27 13.87 -6.32
CA ILE A 147 8.36 12.92 -6.13
C ILE A 147 8.39 12.05 -7.39
N ILE A 148 9.52 12.02 -8.11
CA ILE A 148 9.66 11.28 -9.37
C ILE A 148 10.71 10.18 -9.16
N GLY A 149 10.38 8.94 -9.52
CA GLY A 149 11.32 7.83 -9.56
C GLY A 149 11.44 7.28 -10.98
N ILE A 150 12.66 7.08 -11.47
CA ILE A 150 12.95 6.51 -12.78
C ILE A 150 13.84 5.28 -12.60
N ALA A 151 13.36 4.12 -13.03
CA ALA A 151 14.13 2.87 -13.03
C ALA A 151 15.13 2.84 -14.20
N SER A 152 16.16 2.02 -14.09
CA SER A 152 17.22 1.90 -15.12
C SER A 152 16.73 1.42 -16.48
N ASN A 153 15.62 0.68 -16.51
CA ASN A 153 14.95 0.25 -17.73
C ASN A 153 13.94 1.27 -18.29
N GLY A 154 13.87 2.48 -17.71
CA GLY A 154 13.03 3.57 -18.20
C GLY A 154 11.62 3.61 -17.62
N MET A 155 11.22 2.64 -16.80
CA MET A 155 9.96 2.74 -16.05
C MET A 155 9.98 3.98 -15.15
N ALA A 156 8.87 4.71 -15.09
CA ALA A 156 8.76 5.94 -14.33
C ALA A 156 7.54 5.91 -13.40
N VAL A 157 7.68 6.53 -12.23
CA VAL A 157 6.60 6.76 -11.28
C VAL A 157 6.65 8.17 -10.75
N SER A 158 5.49 8.77 -10.47
CA SER A 158 5.40 9.98 -9.66
C SER A 158 4.39 9.86 -8.52
N PHE A 159 4.67 10.55 -7.42
CA PHE A 159 3.79 10.64 -6.25
C PHE A 159 3.50 12.10 -5.95
N ASN A 160 2.21 12.44 -5.86
CA ASN A 160 1.75 13.71 -5.33
C ASN A 160 1.49 13.57 -3.83
N LEU A 161 1.83 14.62 -3.06
CA LEU A 161 1.44 14.74 -1.68
C LEU A 161 0.45 15.90 -1.54
N ASN A 162 -0.65 15.66 -0.82
CA ASN A 162 -1.62 16.69 -0.50
C ASN A 162 -1.11 17.65 0.60
N SER A 163 -1.95 18.58 1.04
CA SER A 163 -1.62 19.55 2.10
C SER A 163 -1.30 18.92 3.46
N GLU A 164 -1.68 17.66 3.67
CA GLU A 164 -1.42 16.88 4.88
C GLU A 164 -0.21 15.93 4.70
N ASN A 165 0.59 16.13 3.64
CA ASN A 165 1.70 15.26 3.26
C ASN A 165 1.29 13.80 3.01
N LYS A 166 0.02 13.53 2.67
CA LYS A 166 -0.47 12.20 2.31
C LYS A 166 -0.42 12.00 0.80
N ILE A 167 -0.10 10.79 0.36
CA ILE A 167 -0.13 10.41 -1.05
C ILE A 167 -1.59 10.39 -1.51
N ASP A 168 -1.94 11.29 -2.43
CA ASP A 168 -3.29 11.41 -3.01
C ASP A 168 -3.32 11.13 -4.52
N LYS A 169 -2.15 11.06 -5.17
CA LYS A 169 -2.02 10.68 -6.57
C LYS A 169 -0.73 9.91 -6.83
N ILE A 170 -0.85 8.86 -7.62
CA ILE A 170 0.25 8.03 -8.11
C ILE A 170 0.08 7.86 -9.62
N PHE A 171 1.15 8.14 -10.36
CA PHE A 171 1.18 7.97 -11.81
C PHE A 171 2.33 7.05 -12.17
N ILE A 172 2.07 6.00 -12.95
CA ILE A 172 3.06 4.98 -13.33
C ILE A 172 3.10 4.88 -14.86
N SER A 173 4.29 4.86 -15.45
CA SER A 173 4.52 4.52 -16.85
C SER A 173 5.52 3.38 -16.96
N ALA A 174 5.23 2.40 -17.81
CA ALA A 174 6.14 1.28 -18.08
C ALA A 174 7.44 1.73 -18.77
N ASP A 175 7.40 2.83 -19.53
CA ASP A 175 8.56 3.49 -20.14
C ASP A 175 8.28 4.99 -20.26
N TYR A 176 9.20 5.83 -19.78
CA TYR A 176 9.09 7.29 -19.86
C TYR A 176 9.00 7.79 -21.31
N LYS A 177 9.54 7.04 -22.28
CA LYS A 177 9.52 7.41 -23.72
C LYS A 177 8.12 7.44 -24.31
N LEU A 178 7.15 6.79 -23.67
CA LEU A 178 5.75 6.87 -24.06
C LEU A 178 5.15 8.26 -23.77
N ILE A 179 5.82 9.07 -22.95
CA ILE A 179 5.42 10.42 -22.55
C ILE A 179 6.37 11.45 -23.17
N ALA A 180 7.68 11.20 -23.08
CA ALA A 180 8.74 12.09 -23.54
C ALA A 180 9.77 11.32 -24.40
N PRO A 181 9.55 11.20 -25.73
CA PRO A 181 10.40 10.43 -26.62
C PRO A 181 11.85 10.96 -26.77
#